data_AF-A0A9W7M014-F1
#
_entry.id   AF-A0A9W7M014-F1
#
_cell.length_a   1.000
_cell.length_b   1.000
_cell.length_c   1.000
_cell.angle_alpha   90.00
_cell.angle_beta   90.00
_cell.angle_gamma   90.00
#
_symmetry.space_group_name_H-M   'P 1'
#
loop_
_entity.id
_entity.type
_entity.pdbx_description
1 polymer ?
#
loop_
_entity_poly.entity_id
_entity_poly.type
_entity_poly.pdbx_seq_one_letter_code
_entity_poly.pdbx_strand_id
1 'polypeptide(L)'
;MGKGVFENLADFQTSSRRWNKEVFGHIGQRKKQLLACIRGVEIAIERNQTPFLLDLERSLKGELSEVLKQEESLWFQKSRSQWIE
;
A
#
# COMPACT_ATOMS: atom_id res chain seq x y z
N MET A 1 -18.93 -32.13 20.62
CA MET A 1 -19.26 -30.75 20.23
C MET A 1 -17.96 -29.95 20.16
N GLY A 2 -17.40 -29.73 18.96
CA GLY A 2 -16.12 -29.00 18.86
C GLY A 2 -15.61 -28.78 17.43
N LYS A 3 -16.00 -29.62 16.46
CA LYS A 3 -15.51 -29.54 15.07
C LYS A 3 -15.80 -28.20 14.37
N GLY A 4 -17.01 -27.65 14.54
CA GLY A 4 -17.40 -26.41 13.85
C GLY A 4 -16.63 -25.16 14.28
N VAL A 5 -16.11 -25.10 15.52
CA VAL A 5 -15.32 -23.93 15.98
C VAL A 5 -13.93 -23.93 15.34
N PHE A 6 -13.31 -25.11 15.20
CA PHE A 6 -12.00 -25.24 14.54
C PHE A 6 -12.07 -25.04 13.02
N GLU A 7 -13.14 -25.50 12.36
CA GLU A 7 -13.38 -25.24 10.93
C GLU A 7 -13.57 -23.73 10.67
N ASN A 8 -14.43 -23.07 11.45
CA ASN A 8 -14.63 -21.61 11.33
C ASN A 8 -13.34 -20.81 11.58
N LEU A 9 -12.47 -21.28 12.49
CA LEU A 9 -11.19 -20.64 12.75
C LEU A 9 -10.22 -20.79 11.58
N ALA A 10 -10.17 -21.96 10.95
CA ALA A 10 -9.33 -22.20 9.77
C ALA A 10 -9.79 -21.38 8.56
N ASP A 11 -11.09 -21.27 8.35
CA ASP A 11 -11.68 -20.45 7.29
C ASP A 11 -11.42 -18.96 7.51
N PHE A 12 -11.54 -18.50 8.76
CA PHE A 12 -11.20 -17.14 9.13
C PHE A 12 -9.71 -16.83 8.91
N GLN A 13 -8.81 -17.72 9.35
CA GLN A 13 -7.37 -17.57 9.13
C GLN A 13 -7.02 -17.51 7.63
N THR A 14 -7.66 -18.34 6.81
CA THR A 14 -7.42 -18.38 5.36
C THR A 14 -7.90 -17.09 4.68
N SER A 15 -9.11 -16.65 5.03
CA SER A 15 -9.70 -15.40 4.52
C SER A 15 -8.87 -14.18 4.93
N SER A 16 -8.41 -14.15 6.18
CA SER A 16 -7.57 -13.07 6.71
C SER A 16 -6.20 -13.03 6.01
N ARG A 17 -5.54 -14.16 5.79
CA ARG A 17 -4.27 -14.24 5.03
C ARG A 17 -4.44 -13.75 3.58
N ARG A 18 -5.54 -14.13 2.93
CA ARG A 18 -5.85 -13.69 1.57
C ARG A 18 -6.06 -12.18 1.49
N TRP A 19 -6.90 -11.64 2.37
CA TRP A 19 -7.14 -10.20 2.45
C TRP A 19 -5.86 -9.43 2.76
N ASN A 20 -5.00 -9.94 3.65
CA ASN A 20 -3.70 -9.33 3.96
C ASN A 20 -2.82 -9.27 2.69
N LYS A 21 -2.76 -10.36 1.91
CA LYS A 21 -1.98 -10.40 0.67
C LYS A 21 -2.55 -9.46 -0.40
N GLU A 22 -3.87 -9.43 -0.54
CA GLU A 22 -4.55 -8.55 -1.51
C GLU A 22 -4.37 -7.09 -1.10
N VAL A 23 -4.70 -6.68 0.12
CA VAL A 23 -4.59 -5.26 0.52
C VAL A 23 -3.14 -4.78 0.59
N PHE A 24 -2.24 -5.49 1.29
CA PHE A 24 -0.85 -5.05 1.41
C PHE A 24 -0.08 -5.21 0.09
N GLY A 25 -0.38 -6.26 -0.68
CA GLY A 25 0.21 -6.47 -2.00
C GLY A 25 -0.15 -5.36 -2.97
N HIS A 26 -1.42 -4.95 -3.00
CA HIS A 26 -1.88 -3.86 -3.84
C HIS A 26 -1.28 -2.51 -3.42
N ILE A 27 -1.19 -2.21 -2.13
CA ILE A 27 -0.55 -0.97 -1.62
C ILE A 27 0.92 -0.93 -1.99
N GLY A 28 1.65 -2.02 -1.77
CA GLY A 28 3.07 -2.13 -2.12
C GLY A 28 3.32 -2.01 -3.63
N GLN A 29 2.46 -2.60 -4.46
CA GLN A 29 2.54 -2.50 -5.91
C GLN A 29 2.25 -1.07 -6.39
N ARG A 30 1.20 -0.43 -5.85
CA ARG A 30 0.86 0.96 -6.17
C ARG A 30 1.97 1.92 -5.78
N LYS A 31 2.58 1.76 -4.61
CA LYS A 31 3.75 2.53 -4.18
C LYS A 31 4.90 2.43 -5.18
N LYS A 32 5.25 1.21 -5.60
CA LYS A 32 6.33 0.98 -6.57
C LYS A 32 6.05 1.65 -7.92
N GLN A 33 4.81 1.57 -8.40
CA GLN A 33 4.40 2.21 -9.65
C GLN A 33 4.51 3.73 -9.56
N LEU A 34 3.99 4.34 -8.49
CA LEU A 34 4.06 5.79 -8.29
C LEU A 34 5.51 6.29 -8.22
N LEU A 35 6.38 5.59 -7.49
CA LEU A 35 7.82 5.92 -7.43
C LEU A 35 8.50 5.85 -8.80
N ALA A 36 8.18 4.83 -9.60
CA ALA A 36 8.72 4.70 -10.95
C ALA A 36 8.23 5.82 -11.88
N CYS A 37 6.95 6.19 -11.79
CA CYS A 37 6.36 7.29 -12.55
C CYS A 37 6.98 8.64 -12.16
N ILE A 38 7.09 8.93 -10.86
CA ILE A 38 7.72 10.16 -10.35
C ILE A 38 9.13 10.29 -10.89
N ARG A 39 9.94 9.22 -10.80
CA ARG A 39 11.30 9.23 -11.34
C ARG A 39 11.34 9.49 -12.84
N GLY A 40 10.40 8.93 -13.59
CA GLY A 40 10.28 9.19 -15.03
C GLY A 40 9.94 10.66 -15.33
N VAL A 41 9.06 11.27 -14.55
CA VAL A 41 8.68 12.68 -14.67
C VAL A 41 9.83 13.59 -14.25
N GLU A 42 10.55 13.29 -13.17
CA GLU A 42 11.73 14.04 -12.72
C GLU A 42 12.82 14.06 -13.81
N ILE A 43 13.11 12.92 -14.45
CA ILE A 43 14.03 12.85 -15.60
C ILE A 43 13.52 13.69 -16.79
N ALA A 44 12.20 13.73 -17.03
CA ALA A 44 11.62 14.55 -18.10
C ALA A 44 11.75 16.06 -17.79
N ILE A 45 11.55 16.45 -16.52
CA ILE A 45 11.74 17.83 -16.04
C ILE A 45 13.20 18.27 -16.22
N GLU A 46 14.17 17.43 -15.84
CA GLU A 46 15.60 17.70 -16.01
C GLU A 46 15.98 17.98 -17.48
N ARG A 47 15.30 17.31 -18.43
CA ARG A 47 15.53 17.50 -19.86
C ARG A 47 14.83 18.74 -20.41
N ASN A 48 13.58 18.96 -20.02
CA ASN A 48 12.79 20.10 -20.45
C ASN A 48 11.66 20.37 -19.46
N GLN A 49 11.87 21.33 -18.57
CA GLN A 49 10.87 21.71 -17.59
C GLN A 49 9.68 22.40 -18.26
N THR A 50 8.50 21.85 -18.05
CA THR A 50 7.24 22.46 -18.47
C THR A 50 6.28 22.57 -17.28
N PRO A 51 5.39 23.57 -17.24
CA PRO A 51 4.39 23.69 -16.17
C PRO A 51 3.58 22.40 -15.99
N PHE A 52 3.20 21.74 -17.10
CA PHE A 52 2.50 20.47 -17.09
C PHE A 52 3.27 19.36 -16.34
N LEU A 53 4.59 19.24 -16.57
CA LEU A 53 5.39 18.22 -15.89
C LEU A 53 5.52 18.49 -14.39
N LEU A 54 5.62 19.76 -13.98
CA LEU A 54 5.65 20.15 -12.57
C LEU A 54 4.31 19.85 -11.87
N ASP A 55 3.18 20.13 -12.53
CA ASP A 55 1.86 19.81 -12.01
C ASP A 55 1.63 18.30 -11.91
N LEU A 56 2.08 17.55 -12.92
CA LEU A 56 2.03 16.09 -12.92
C LEU A 56 2.87 15.50 -11.78
N GLU A 57 4.10 15.98 -11.60
CA GLU A 57 4.97 15.56 -10.50
C GLU A 57 4.31 15.82 -9.14
N ARG A 58 3.74 17.01 -8.93
CA ARG A 58 3.01 17.36 -7.71
C ARG A 58 1.83 16.43 -7.46
N SER A 59 1.04 16.13 -8.49
CA SER A 59 -0.09 15.19 -8.38
C SER A 59 0.38 13.80 -7.96
N LEU A 60 1.41 13.26 -8.63
CA LEU A 60 1.97 11.94 -8.32
C LEU A 60 2.56 11.87 -6.91
N LYS A 61 3.25 12.92 -6.45
CA LYS A 61 3.76 13.04 -5.07
C LYS A 61 2.61 13.07 -4.05
N GLY A 62 1.49 13.74 -4.39
CA GLY A 62 0.27 13.72 -3.58
C GLY A 62 -0.33 12.31 -3.45
N GLU A 63 -0.47 11.60 -4.58
CA GLU A 63 -0.95 10.22 -4.56
C GLU A 63 -0.04 9.28 -3.77
N LEU A 64 1.28 9.44 -3.90
CA LEU A 64 2.25 8.66 -3.14
C LEU A 64 2.10 8.91 -1.63
N SER A 65 1.86 10.16 -1.22
CA SER A 65 1.62 10.49 0.20
C SER A 65 0.41 9.74 0.76
N GLU A 66 -0.70 9.66 0.01
CA GLU A 66 -1.88 8.92 0.43
C GLU A 66 -1.61 7.42 0.55
N VAL A 67 -0.86 6.83 -0.40
CA VAL A 67 -0.46 5.41 -0.33
C VAL A 67 0.44 5.14 0.88
N LEU A 68 1.35 6.05 1.20
CA LEU A 68 2.22 5.92 2.39
C LEU A 68 1.43 6.01 3.69
N LYS A 69 0.42 6.90 3.79
CA LYS A 69 -0.48 6.96 4.95
C LYS A 69 -1.27 5.67 5.14
N GLN A 70 -1.75 5.07 4.06
CA GLN A 70 -2.42 3.77 4.11
C GLN A 70 -1.48 2.67 4.60
N GLU A 71 -0.25 2.63 4.08
CA GLU A 71 0.78 1.70 4.54
C GLU A 71 1.09 1.90 6.03
N GLU A 72 1.32 3.14 6.49
CA GLU A 72 1.59 3.48 7.89
C GLU A 72 0.45 3.06 8.82
N SER A 73 -0.80 3.34 8.45
CA SER A 73 -1.98 2.93 9.23
C SER A 73 -2.04 1.40 9.42
N LEU A 74 -1.77 0.65 8.35
CA LEU A 74 -1.71 -0.79 8.38
C LEU A 74 -0.53 -1.32 9.21
N TRP A 75 0.63 -0.69 9.12
CA TRP A 75 1.79 -1.02 9.96
C TRP A 75 1.50 -0.77 11.45
N PHE A 76 0.86 0.34 11.79
CA PHE A 76 0.48 0.66 13.16
C PHE A 76 -0.52 -0.35 13.73
N GLN A 77 -1.51 -0.76 12.93
CA GLN A 77 -2.47 -1.81 13.33
C GLN A 77 -1.77 -3.15 13.58
N LYS A 78 -0.82 -3.54 12.71
CA LYS A 78 -0.03 -4.77 12.90
C LYS A 78 0.86 -4.71 14.13
N SER A 79 1.59 -3.60 14.33
CA SER A 79 2.50 -3.49 15.49
C SER A 79 1.71 -3.60 16.79
N ARG A 80 0.57 -2.91 16.90
CA ARG A 80 -0.31 -3.02 18.08
C ARG A 80 -0.88 -4.41 18.29
N SER A 81 -1.21 -5.12 17.21
CA SER A 81 -1.70 -6.50 17.29
C SER A 81 -0.62 -7.47 17.76
N GLN A 82 0.65 -7.24 17.40
CA GLN A 82 1.79 -8.03 17.86
C GLN A 82 2.15 -7.82 19.34
N TRP A 83 1.76 -6.68 19.93
CA TRP A 83 2.02 -6.38 21.36
C TRP A 83 0.97 -6.97 22.32
N ILE A 84 -0.14 -7.50 21.81
CA ILE A 84 -1.24 -8.05 22.61
C ILE A 84 -1.22 -9.60 22.63
N GLU A 85 -0.28 -10.23 21.93
CA GLU A 85 0.06 -11.66 22.08
C GLU A 85 1.05 -11.89 23.23
#